data_AF-A0A5Q2N584-F1
#
_entry.id   AF-A0A5Q2N584-F1
#
_cell.length_a   1.000
_cell.length_b   1.000
_cell.length_c   1.000
_cell.angle_alpha   90.00
_cell.angle_beta   90.00
_cell.angle_gamma   90.00
#
_symmetry.space_group_name_H-M   'P 1'
#
loop_
_entity.id
_entity.type
_entity.pdbx_description
1 polymer ?
#
loop_
_entity_poly.entity_id
_entity_poly.type
_entity_poly.pdbx_seq_one_letter_code
_entity_poly.pdbx_strand_id
1 'polypeptide(L)'
;MRQRFNESLDPWERSTLFLYLNRHGYNGLCRYNKKGIYNVPFGRYKAPYFPEKEMHHFHEKAQRATFMIADFRETFAQTRRGDVIYCDPPYAPLSATSDFTAYDGQAFTYHAQVELAQQAYEKSQAGIDIVISNHATAEMLALYRKSHLEVFNVQRTISCQGDRRKKVHELLAYFPSTLPTFRRA
;
A
#
# COMPACT_ATOMS: atom_id res chain seq x y z
N MET A 1 -25.47 3.89 -9.67
CA MET A 1 -24.02 3.64 -9.80
C MET A 1 -23.50 2.63 -8.79
N ARG A 2 -23.56 2.89 -7.46
CA ARG A 2 -23.06 1.94 -6.46
C ARG A 2 -23.74 0.56 -6.50
N GLN A 3 -25.06 0.53 -6.60
CA GLN A 3 -25.81 -0.74 -6.72
C GLN A 3 -25.40 -1.51 -7.99
N ARG A 4 -25.41 -0.84 -9.15
CA ARG A 4 -24.91 -1.41 -10.43
C ARG A 4 -23.50 -1.98 -10.31
N PHE A 5 -22.57 -1.28 -9.66
CA PHE A 5 -21.22 -1.79 -9.44
C PHE A 5 -21.21 -3.08 -8.59
N ASN A 6 -22.07 -3.19 -7.59
CA ASN A 6 -22.15 -4.39 -6.73
C ASN A 6 -22.84 -5.56 -7.43
N GLU A 7 -23.76 -5.31 -8.35
CA GLU A 7 -24.53 -6.33 -9.07
C GLU A 7 -23.86 -6.77 -10.37
N SER A 8 -23.03 -5.92 -10.98
CA SER A 8 -22.35 -6.20 -12.25
C SER A 8 -21.23 -7.22 -12.09
N LEU A 9 -21.20 -8.17 -13.02
CA LEU A 9 -20.12 -9.15 -13.20
C LEU A 9 -19.17 -8.78 -14.36
N ASP A 10 -19.50 -7.76 -15.16
CA ASP A 10 -18.67 -7.32 -16.29
C ASP A 10 -17.45 -6.51 -15.79
N PRO A 11 -16.21 -6.98 -16.00
CA PRO A 11 -15.02 -6.26 -15.59
C PRO A 11 -14.91 -4.85 -16.20
N TRP A 12 -15.41 -4.65 -17.41
CA TRP A 12 -15.33 -3.36 -18.09
C TRP A 12 -16.28 -2.33 -17.45
N GLU A 13 -17.54 -2.70 -17.24
CA GLU A 13 -18.48 -1.87 -16.49
C GLU A 13 -17.99 -1.61 -15.06
N ARG A 14 -17.51 -2.65 -14.37
CA ARG A 14 -17.00 -2.52 -12.99
C ARG A 14 -15.82 -1.57 -12.90
N SER A 15 -14.84 -1.67 -13.80
CA SER A 15 -13.66 -0.78 -13.80
C SER A 15 -14.04 0.68 -14.08
N THR A 16 -14.97 0.91 -15.01
CA THR A 16 -15.51 2.25 -15.30
C THR A 16 -16.22 2.83 -14.08
N LEU A 17 -17.10 2.04 -13.46
CA LEU A 17 -17.82 2.43 -12.25
C LEU A 17 -16.90 2.61 -11.04
N PHE A 18 -15.81 1.84 -10.94
CA PHE A 18 -14.82 1.96 -9.87
C PHE A 18 -14.18 3.35 -9.87
N LEU A 19 -13.76 3.85 -11.04
CA LEU A 19 -13.23 5.21 -11.17
C LEU A 19 -14.25 6.27 -10.76
N TYR A 20 -15.50 6.13 -11.23
CA TYR A 20 -16.59 7.02 -10.85
C TYR A 20 -16.79 7.03 -9.32
N LEU A 21 -16.91 5.85 -8.70
CA LEU A 21 -17.14 5.71 -7.26
C LEU A 21 -15.96 6.24 -6.44
N ASN A 22 -14.72 6.06 -6.90
CA ASN A 22 -13.55 6.63 -6.23
C ASN A 22 -13.58 8.17 -6.26
N ARG A 23 -13.88 8.79 -7.40
CA ARG A 23 -13.91 10.27 -7.52
C ARG A 23 -15.12 10.92 -6.85
N HIS A 24 -16.24 10.22 -6.74
CA HIS A 24 -17.49 10.75 -6.18
C HIS A 24 -17.78 10.26 -4.75
N GLY A 25 -17.05 9.27 -4.26
CA GLY A 25 -17.19 8.68 -2.94
C GLY A 25 -16.48 9.49 -1.85
N TYR A 26 -16.97 9.37 -0.62
CA TYR A 26 -16.38 10.05 0.53
C TYR A 26 -14.88 9.77 0.66
N ASN A 27 -14.07 10.84 0.70
CA ASN A 27 -12.60 10.84 0.80
C ASN A 27 -11.87 9.89 -0.18
N GLY A 28 -12.48 9.54 -1.32
CA GLY A 28 -11.86 8.61 -2.27
C GLY A 28 -11.65 7.20 -1.71
N LEU A 29 -12.42 6.81 -0.68
CA LEU A 29 -12.27 5.52 -0.02
C LEU A 29 -12.61 4.37 -0.98
N CYS A 30 -11.92 3.25 -0.76
CA CYS A 30 -12.24 1.95 -1.32
C CYS A 30 -12.59 1.02 -0.14
N ARG A 31 -13.88 0.75 0.09
CA ARG A 31 -14.33 -0.04 1.24
C ARG A 31 -15.46 -0.99 0.86
N TYR A 32 -15.29 -2.24 1.27
CA TYR A 32 -16.24 -3.32 1.11
C TYR A 32 -16.66 -3.84 2.49
N ASN A 33 -17.83 -4.45 2.59
CA ASN A 33 -18.20 -5.23 3.77
C ASN A 33 -17.74 -6.68 3.62
N LYS A 34 -17.95 -7.50 4.67
CA LYS A 34 -17.64 -8.94 4.69
C LYS A 34 -18.29 -9.77 3.56
N LYS A 35 -19.28 -9.23 2.86
CA LYS A 35 -19.95 -9.87 1.71
C LYS A 35 -19.35 -9.41 0.36
N GLY A 36 -18.26 -8.64 0.37
CA GLY A 36 -17.66 -8.07 -0.84
C GLY A 36 -18.46 -6.91 -1.44
N ILE A 37 -19.41 -6.32 -0.72
CA ILE A 37 -20.29 -5.27 -1.23
C ILE A 37 -19.66 -3.91 -0.95
N TYR A 38 -19.43 -3.10 -1.99
CA TYR A 38 -18.93 -1.74 -1.87
C TYR A 38 -19.94 -0.85 -1.14
N ASN A 39 -19.50 -0.17 -0.07
CA ASN A 39 -20.38 0.53 0.87
C ASN A 39 -19.93 1.96 1.23
N VAL A 40 -19.11 2.60 0.38
CA VAL A 40 -18.69 4.00 0.62
C VAL A 40 -19.86 4.95 0.33
N PRO A 41 -20.14 5.95 1.20
CA PRO A 41 -21.17 6.95 0.97
C PRO A 41 -20.74 8.01 -0.05
N PHE A 42 -21.69 8.80 -0.54
CA PHE A 42 -21.42 9.89 -1.49
C PHE A 42 -20.64 11.03 -0.84
N GLY A 43 -19.60 11.53 -1.52
CA GLY A 43 -18.66 12.52 -0.99
C GLY A 43 -19.08 13.99 -1.10
N ARG A 44 -20.14 14.30 -1.87
CA ARG A 44 -20.70 15.66 -2.04
C ARG A 44 -19.70 16.72 -2.54
N TYR A 45 -18.72 16.33 -3.36
CA TYR A 45 -17.83 17.28 -4.01
C TYR A 45 -18.57 18.11 -5.05
N LYS A 46 -18.24 19.41 -5.16
CA LYS A 46 -18.88 20.33 -6.11
C LYS A 46 -18.57 19.97 -7.57
N ALA A 47 -17.32 19.61 -7.86
CA ALA A 47 -16.87 19.23 -9.19
C ALA A 47 -15.73 18.20 -9.06
N PRO A 48 -16.03 16.89 -9.04
CA PRO A 48 -15.02 15.84 -9.06
C PRO A 48 -14.11 15.96 -10.29
N TYR A 49 -12.80 15.97 -10.08
CA TYR A 49 -11.82 15.99 -11.17
C TYR A 49 -11.84 14.66 -11.94
N PHE A 50 -11.89 14.74 -13.28
CA PHE A 50 -11.73 13.60 -14.17
C PHE A 50 -10.24 13.44 -14.56
N PRO A 51 -9.56 12.35 -14.16
CA PRO A 51 -8.11 12.22 -14.29
C PRO A 51 -7.67 11.70 -15.66
N GLU A 52 -8.12 12.35 -16.74
CA GLU A 52 -7.84 11.91 -18.11
C GLU A 52 -6.35 11.83 -18.41
N LYS A 53 -5.59 12.87 -18.06
CA LYS A 53 -4.15 12.95 -18.30
C LYS A 53 -3.40 11.86 -17.54
N GLU A 54 -3.76 11.63 -16.28
CA GLU A 54 -3.16 10.59 -15.45
C GLU A 54 -3.50 9.20 -15.98
N MET A 55 -4.70 8.99 -16.53
CA MET A 55 -5.09 7.73 -17.15
C MET A 55 -4.26 7.43 -18.41
N HIS A 56 -4.04 8.41 -19.29
CA HIS A 56 -3.17 8.25 -20.45
C HIS A 56 -1.72 7.92 -20.03
N HIS A 57 -1.18 8.67 -19.08
CA HIS A 57 0.17 8.41 -18.57
C HIS A 57 0.32 7.04 -17.91
N PHE A 58 -0.70 6.62 -17.14
CA PHE A 58 -0.72 5.28 -16.57
C PHE A 58 -0.75 4.21 -17.65
N HIS A 59 -1.58 4.38 -18.69
CA HIS A 59 -1.68 3.45 -19.81
C HIS A 59 -0.33 3.27 -20.54
N GLU A 60 0.40 4.35 -20.81
CA GLU A 60 1.72 4.30 -21.43
C GLU A 60 2.74 3.56 -20.57
N LYS A 61 2.76 3.82 -19.25
CA LYS A 61 3.66 3.13 -18.33
C LYS A 61 3.29 1.66 -18.14
N ALA A 62 2.00 1.36 -18.09
CA ALA A 62 1.47 0.01 -17.90
C ALA A 62 1.88 -0.96 -19.02
N GLN A 63 2.23 -0.47 -20.22
CA GLN A 63 2.76 -1.32 -21.30
C GLN A 63 4.03 -2.08 -20.92
N ARG A 64 4.74 -1.64 -19.88
CA ARG A 64 5.97 -2.27 -19.36
C ARG A 64 5.79 -2.88 -17.98
N ALA A 65 4.55 -3.09 -17.55
CA ALA A 65 4.23 -3.61 -16.23
C ALA A 65 3.33 -4.85 -16.32
N THR A 66 3.56 -5.80 -15.43
CA THR A 66 2.66 -6.95 -15.23
C THR A 66 1.89 -6.73 -13.93
N PHE A 67 0.58 -6.80 -13.99
CA PHE A 67 -0.30 -6.71 -12.82
C PHE A 67 -0.67 -8.10 -12.34
N MET A 68 -0.62 -8.31 -11.03
CA MET A 68 -0.92 -9.60 -10.41
C MET A 68 -1.76 -9.38 -9.16
N ILE A 69 -2.79 -10.21 -8.98
CA ILE A 69 -3.56 -10.33 -7.74
C ILE A 69 -2.96 -11.52 -6.99
N ALA A 70 -2.14 -11.24 -5.99
CA ALA A 70 -1.46 -12.26 -5.21
C ALA A 70 -1.10 -11.72 -3.82
N ASP A 71 -0.93 -12.62 -2.85
CA ASP A 71 -0.36 -12.25 -1.56
C ASP A 71 1.15 -11.93 -1.72
N PHE A 72 1.69 -11.06 -0.87
CA PHE A 72 3.09 -10.67 -0.97
C PHE A 72 4.06 -11.85 -0.80
N ARG A 73 3.67 -12.91 -0.07
CA ARG A 73 4.48 -14.13 0.08
C ARG A 73 4.67 -14.82 -1.28
N GLU A 74 3.63 -14.83 -2.11
CA GLU A 74 3.68 -15.39 -3.46
C GLU A 74 4.52 -14.51 -4.41
N THR A 75 4.45 -13.19 -4.26
CA THR A 75 5.24 -12.28 -5.10
C THR A 75 6.72 -12.35 -4.76
N PHE A 76 7.06 -12.43 -3.47
CA PHE A 76 8.43 -12.64 -3.01
C PHE A 76 9.00 -13.98 -3.50
N ALA A 77 8.20 -15.05 -3.57
CA ALA A 77 8.65 -16.34 -4.09
C ALA A 77 9.10 -16.28 -5.57
N GLN A 78 8.54 -15.37 -6.37
CA GLN A 78 8.84 -15.23 -7.80
C GLN A 78 10.07 -14.37 -8.10
N THR A 79 10.62 -13.68 -7.10
CA THR A 79 11.76 -12.77 -7.25
C THR A 79 13.06 -13.51 -7.57
N ARG A 80 13.92 -12.85 -8.34
CA ARG A 80 15.20 -13.36 -8.81
C ARG A 80 16.32 -12.41 -8.40
N ARG A 81 17.54 -12.95 -8.32
CA ARG A 81 18.73 -12.14 -8.04
C ARG A 81 18.85 -10.98 -9.04
N GLY A 82 19.12 -9.78 -8.52
CA GLY A 82 19.20 -8.56 -9.32
C GLY A 82 17.88 -7.79 -9.44
N ASP A 83 16.77 -8.34 -8.96
CA ASP A 83 15.54 -7.57 -8.77
C ASP A 83 15.73 -6.51 -7.67
N VAL A 84 14.89 -5.48 -7.74
CA VAL A 84 14.73 -4.47 -6.68
C VAL A 84 13.27 -4.45 -6.25
N ILE A 85 13.01 -4.51 -4.96
CA ILE A 85 11.66 -4.60 -4.40
C ILE A 85 11.36 -3.36 -3.57
N TYR A 86 10.21 -2.74 -3.82
CA TYR A 86 9.64 -1.72 -2.94
C TYR A 86 8.36 -2.26 -2.30
N CYS A 87 8.26 -2.17 -0.98
CA CYS A 87 7.10 -2.60 -0.21
C CYS A 87 6.47 -1.42 0.54
N ASP A 88 5.18 -1.19 0.32
CA ASP A 88 4.36 -0.22 1.05
C ASP A 88 3.18 -0.96 1.70
N PRO A 89 3.41 -1.74 2.77
CA PRO A 89 2.35 -2.50 3.43
C PRO A 89 1.33 -1.56 4.08
N PRO A 90 0.12 -2.03 4.43
CA PRO A 90 -0.75 -1.27 5.33
C PRO A 90 -0.02 -0.90 6.62
N TYR A 91 -0.01 0.39 6.96
CA TYR A 91 0.83 0.89 8.05
C TYR A 91 0.39 0.37 9.41
N ALA A 92 1.37 0.12 10.27
CA ALA A 92 1.12 -0.30 11.64
C ALA A 92 0.34 0.80 12.40
N PRO A 93 -0.53 0.45 13.36
CA PRO A 93 -1.23 1.44 14.17
C PRO A 93 -0.27 2.39 14.90
N LEU A 94 -0.66 3.66 15.06
CA LEU A 94 0.18 4.67 15.73
C LEU A 94 0.20 4.55 17.26
N SER A 95 -0.76 3.83 17.86
CA SER A 95 -0.71 3.43 19.26
C SER A 95 -1.28 2.03 19.47
N ALA A 96 -0.78 1.31 20.47
CA ALA A 96 -1.32 0.02 20.91
C ALA A 96 -2.81 0.10 21.30
N THR A 97 -3.30 1.31 21.64
CA THR A 97 -4.69 1.64 21.96
C THR A 97 -5.50 2.19 20.80
N SER A 98 -4.88 2.52 19.66
CA SER A 98 -5.62 2.83 18.43
C SER A 98 -5.92 1.50 17.78
N ASP A 99 -6.96 0.90 18.34
CA ASP A 99 -7.32 -0.50 18.29
C ASP A 99 -6.93 -1.24 17.01
N PHE A 100 -6.39 -2.43 17.23
CA PHE A 100 -6.66 -3.65 16.47
C PHE A 100 -8.18 -3.83 16.25
N THR A 101 -8.82 -2.91 15.51
CA THR A 101 -10.18 -3.05 15.04
C THR A 101 -10.13 -3.89 13.78
N ALA A 102 -9.85 -5.17 14.00
CA ALA A 102 -10.01 -6.24 13.02
C ALA A 102 -11.51 -6.38 12.69
N TYR A 103 -12.03 -5.45 11.90
CA TYR A 103 -13.27 -5.69 11.18
C TYR A 103 -12.93 -6.47 9.92
N ASP A 104 -12.90 -7.78 10.10
CA ASP A 104 -12.78 -8.85 9.10
C ASP A 104 -11.37 -9.34 8.75
N GLY A 105 -11.12 -10.62 9.11
CA GLY A 105 -10.58 -11.72 8.30
C GLY A 105 -9.37 -11.57 7.37
N GLN A 106 -9.03 -10.38 6.90
CA GLN A 106 -8.02 -10.08 5.87
C GLN A 106 -7.18 -8.85 6.23
N ALA A 107 -7.23 -8.38 7.48
CA ALA A 107 -6.39 -7.28 7.93
C ALA A 107 -4.90 -7.67 7.89
N PHE A 108 -4.05 -6.77 7.41
CA PHE A 108 -2.59 -6.93 7.50
C PHE A 108 -2.17 -6.86 8.97
N THR A 109 -1.94 -8.02 9.57
CA THR A 109 -1.66 -8.15 11.00
C THR A 109 -0.21 -7.78 11.32
N TYR A 110 0.10 -7.60 12.61
CA TYR A 110 1.48 -7.50 13.06
C TYR A 110 2.30 -8.76 12.68
N HIS A 111 1.69 -9.94 12.65
CA HIS A 111 2.36 -11.14 12.14
C HIS A 111 2.76 -10.99 10.67
N ALA A 112 1.89 -10.43 9.83
CA ALA A 112 2.23 -10.14 8.43
C ALA A 112 3.35 -9.10 8.30
N GLN A 113 3.42 -8.09 9.19
CA GLN A 113 4.57 -7.18 9.28
C GLN A 113 5.87 -7.94 9.57
N VAL A 114 5.83 -8.89 10.52
CA VAL A 114 6.98 -9.73 10.88
C VAL A 114 7.43 -10.60 9.73
N GLU A 115 6.51 -11.28 9.06
CA GLU A 115 6.81 -12.13 7.90
C GLU A 115 7.37 -11.32 6.72
N LEU A 116 6.88 -10.10 6.50
CA LEU A 116 7.43 -9.19 5.49
C LEU A 116 8.88 -8.81 5.83
N ALA A 117 9.16 -8.41 7.08
CA ALA A 117 10.51 -8.06 7.50
C ALA A 117 11.49 -9.24 7.38
N GLN A 118 11.04 -10.44 7.73
CA GLN A 118 11.84 -11.66 7.63
C GLN A 118 12.14 -12.01 6.18
N GLN A 119 11.14 -12.01 5.29
CA GLN A 119 11.34 -12.28 3.87
C GLN A 119 12.23 -11.22 3.20
N ALA A 120 12.09 -9.95 3.58
CA ALA A 120 12.98 -8.90 3.10
C ALA A 120 14.44 -9.16 3.49
N TYR A 121 14.68 -9.54 4.74
CA TYR A 121 16.03 -9.89 5.18
C TYR A 121 16.57 -11.12 4.42
N GLU A 122 15.80 -12.20 4.30
CA GLU A 122 16.23 -13.42 3.60
C GLU A 122 16.53 -13.18 2.12
N LYS A 123 15.66 -12.43 1.42
CA LYS A 123 15.85 -12.09 0.01
C LYS A 123 17.02 -11.13 -0.20
N SER A 124 17.30 -10.24 0.75
CA SER A 124 18.51 -9.40 0.66
C SER A 124 19.80 -10.21 0.76
N GLN A 125 19.80 -11.29 1.55
CA GLN A 125 20.92 -12.25 1.57
C GLN A 125 21.06 -13.01 0.24
N ALA A 126 19.99 -13.13 -0.54
CA ALA A 126 19.99 -13.76 -1.86
C ALA A 126 20.36 -12.79 -3.01
N GLY A 127 20.72 -11.55 -2.69
CA GLY A 127 21.20 -10.58 -3.67
C GLY A 127 20.11 -9.70 -4.31
N ILE A 128 19.10 -9.32 -3.52
CA ILE A 128 17.97 -8.47 -3.94
C ILE A 128 17.93 -7.25 -3.03
N ASP A 129 17.91 -6.06 -3.61
CA ASP A 129 17.76 -4.82 -2.85
C ASP A 129 16.29 -4.57 -2.51
N ILE A 130 15.98 -4.28 -1.24
CA ILE A 130 14.60 -4.17 -0.77
C ILE A 130 14.43 -2.91 0.06
N VAL A 131 13.40 -2.13 -0.23
CA VAL A 131 13.01 -0.94 0.52
C VAL A 131 11.59 -1.12 1.05
N ILE A 132 11.39 -0.87 2.34
CA ILE A 132 10.07 -0.91 2.99
C ILE A 132 9.75 0.47 3.59
N SER A 133 8.56 1.00 3.30
CA SER A 133 8.00 2.19 3.94
C SER A 133 7.04 1.82 5.08
N ASN A 134 7.11 2.53 6.21
CA ASN A 134 6.14 2.38 7.30
C ASN A 134 6.12 3.61 8.22
N HIS A 135 5.27 3.60 9.25
CA HIS A 135 5.39 4.51 10.39
C HIS A 135 6.64 4.20 11.22
N ALA A 136 7.32 5.24 11.71
CA ALA A 136 8.47 5.10 12.61
C ALA A 136 8.01 4.96 14.08
N THR A 137 7.24 3.91 14.37
CA THR A 137 6.93 3.53 15.76
C THR A 137 8.09 2.74 16.36
N ALA A 138 8.17 2.67 17.70
CA ALA A 138 9.21 1.88 18.37
C ALA A 138 9.19 0.40 17.93
N GLU A 139 7.99 -0.15 17.70
CA GLU A 139 7.80 -1.52 17.21
C GLU A 139 8.38 -1.71 15.81
N MET A 140 8.08 -0.80 14.87
CA MET A 140 8.59 -0.91 13.48
C MET A 140 10.11 -0.70 13.41
N LEU A 141 10.65 0.24 14.21
CA LEU A 141 12.09 0.45 14.31
C LEU A 141 12.81 -0.81 14.84
N ALA A 142 12.24 -1.46 15.87
CA ALA A 142 12.78 -2.71 16.40
C ALA A 142 12.65 -3.87 15.41
N LEU A 143 11.55 -3.91 14.65
CA LEU A 143 11.27 -4.93 13.66
C LEU A 143 12.28 -4.88 12.50
N TYR A 144 12.54 -3.69 11.96
CA TYR A 144 13.42 -3.49 10.81
C TYR A 144 14.88 -3.23 11.19
N ARG A 145 15.30 -3.49 12.43
CA ARG A 145 16.66 -3.20 12.95
C ARG A 145 17.84 -3.81 12.17
N LYS A 146 17.59 -4.81 11.31
CA LYS A 146 18.59 -5.44 10.44
C LYS A 146 18.79 -4.71 9.10
N SER A 147 18.06 -3.63 8.89
CA SER A 147 18.11 -2.78 7.69
C SER A 147 18.80 -1.45 8.01
N HIS A 148 19.10 -0.67 6.97
CA HIS A 148 19.47 0.73 7.12
C HIS A 148 18.19 1.55 7.26
N LEU A 149 18.02 2.22 8.39
CA LEU A 149 16.81 2.97 8.73
C LEU A 149 17.00 4.45 8.45
N GLU A 150 16.11 5.03 7.65
CA GLU A 150 16.00 6.47 7.45
C GLU A 150 14.64 6.95 7.98
N VAL A 151 14.67 7.83 8.99
CA VAL A 151 13.47 8.37 9.62
C VAL A 151 13.33 9.85 9.24
N PHE A 152 12.15 10.23 8.76
CA PHE A 152 11.86 11.61 8.39
C PHE A 152 10.47 12.06 8.83
N ASN A 153 10.29 13.38 8.84
CA ASN A 153 9.06 14.02 9.27
C ASN A 153 8.13 14.24 8.08
N VAL A 154 6.89 13.77 8.20
CA VAL A 154 5.84 14.07 7.22
C VAL A 154 4.70 14.84 7.86
N GLN A 155 4.11 15.75 7.09
CA GLN A 155 2.87 16.42 7.45
C GLN A 155 1.71 15.68 6.76
N ARG A 156 0.84 15.01 7.52
CA ARG A 156 -0.36 14.39 6.94
C ARG A 156 -1.54 15.36 6.97
N THR A 157 -2.13 15.62 5.80
CA THR A 157 -3.31 16.49 5.62
C THR A 157 -4.61 15.66 5.49
N ILE A 158 -4.75 14.58 6.26
CA ILE A 158 -5.88 13.63 6.11
C ILE A 158 -6.98 13.85 7.18
N SER A 159 -6.73 14.68 8.20
CA SER A 159 -7.72 15.01 9.24
C SER A 159 -8.57 16.23 8.86
N CYS A 160 -9.90 16.09 8.86
CA CYS A 160 -10.87 17.20 8.77
C CYS A 160 -10.87 18.13 10.01
N GLN A 161 -10.04 17.89 11.03
CA GLN A 161 -9.91 18.74 12.21
C GLN A 161 -8.51 19.38 12.24
N GLY A 162 -8.47 20.71 12.07
CA GLY A 162 -7.24 21.51 12.00
C GLY A 162 -6.36 21.44 13.26
N ASP A 163 -6.95 21.18 14.43
CA ASP A 163 -6.27 21.17 15.73
C ASP A 163 -5.56 19.85 16.09
N ARG A 164 -5.68 18.80 15.27
CA ARG A 164 -5.05 17.49 15.53
C ARG A 164 -3.99 17.11 14.49
N ARG A 165 -3.25 18.09 13.96
CA ARG A 165 -2.05 17.84 13.15
C ARG A 165 -0.92 17.30 14.02
N LYS A 166 -0.98 16.03 14.41
CA LYS A 166 0.15 15.34 15.03
C LYS A 166 1.20 15.11 13.96
N LYS A 167 2.44 15.54 14.21
CA LYS A 167 3.59 15.12 13.42
C LYS A 167 3.71 13.60 13.57
N VAL A 168 3.70 12.91 12.44
CA VAL A 168 3.95 11.47 12.40
C VAL A 168 5.30 11.29 11.73
N HIS A 169 6.13 10.43 12.30
CA HIS A 169 7.40 10.05 11.73
C HIS A 169 7.17 8.89 10.75
N GLU A 170 7.74 8.98 9.56
CA GLU A 170 7.80 7.89 8.59
C GLU A 170 9.21 7.31 8.55
N LEU A 171 9.28 6.04 8.18
CA LEU A 171 10.48 5.23 8.13
C LEU A 171 10.63 4.64 6.72
N LEU A 172 11.84 4.71 6.19
CA LEU A 172 12.31 3.84 5.12
C LEU A 172 13.34 2.85 5.69
N ALA A 173 13.05 1.57 5.54
CA ALA A 173 13.92 0.46 5.92
C ALA A 173 14.53 -0.16 4.65
N TYR A 174 15.83 0.05 4.45
CA TYR A 174 16.56 -0.45 3.29
C TYR A 174 17.40 -1.68 3.66
N PHE A 175 17.06 -2.82 3.06
CA PHE A 175 17.80 -4.07 3.17
C PHE A 175 18.72 -4.21 1.97
N PRO A 176 20.03 -3.93 2.11
CA PRO A 176 20.97 -4.03 1.00
C PRO A 176 21.21 -5.48 0.60
N SER A 177 21.35 -5.70 -0.70
CA SER A 177 21.87 -6.95 -1.27
C SER A 177 23.28 -7.22 -0.74
N THR A 178 23.52 -8.40 -0.16
CA THR A 178 24.85 -8.78 0.33
C THR A 178 25.78 -9.29 -0.77
N LEU A 179 25.26 -9.53 -1.97
CA LEU A 179 26.05 -9.88 -3.13
C LEU A 179 26.38 -8.62 -3.92
N PRO A 180 27.63 -8.48 -4.44
CA PRO A 180 27.99 -7.34 -5.25
C PRO A 180 27.03 -7.23 -6.44
N THR A 181 26.41 -6.07 -6.57
CA THR A 181 25.63 -5.72 -7.75
C THR A 181 26.62 -5.68 -8.90
N PHE A 182 26.51 -6.61 -9.85
CA PHE A 182 27.23 -6.49 -11.12
C PHE A 182 26.67 -5.24 -11.80
N ARG A 183 27.35 -4.10 -11.63
CA ARG A 183 27.12 -2.93 -12.46
C ARG A 183 27.40 -3.37 -13.89
N ARG A 184 26.35 -3.51 -14.71
CA ARG A 184 26.53 -3.61 -16.15
C ARG A 184 27.22 -2.32 -16.59
N ALA A 185 28.43 -2.48 -17.14
CA ALA A 185 29.16 -1.42 -17.84
C ALA A 185 28.39 -0.97 -19.08
#